data_AF-A0A352RSW7-F1
#
_entry.id   AF-A0A352RSW7-F1
#
_cell.length_a   1.000
_cell.length_b   1.000
_cell.length_c   1.000
_cell.angle_alpha   90.00
_cell.angle_beta   90.00
_cell.angle_gamma   90.00
#
_symmetry.space_group_name_H-M   'P 1'
#
loop_
_entity.id
_entity.type
_entity.pdbx_description
1 polymer ?
#
loop_
_entity_poly.entity_id
_entity_poly.type
_entity_poly.pdbx_seq_one_letter_code
_entity_poly.pdbx_strand_id
1 'polypeptide(L)' 'PALLLLDEPMEGLAPVIVQELQRVIAGLIADAGMAVIVVEQHARLALGMTRQA' A
#
# COMPACT_ATOMS: atom_id res chain seq x y z
N PRO A 1 9.57 -9.66 -9.49
CA PRO A 1 9.50 -8.21 -9.80
C PRO A 1 10.23 -7.43 -8.70
N ALA A 2 10.80 -6.26 -9.02
CA ALA A 2 11.56 -5.45 -8.05
C ALA A 2 10.80 -4.19 -7.58
N LEU A 3 9.76 -3.80 -8.33
CA LEU A 3 8.97 -2.59 -8.08
C LEU A 3 7.49 -2.83 -8.37
N LEU A 4 6.62 -2.32 -7.49
CA LEU A 4 5.17 -2.23 -7.67
C LEU A 4 4.76 -0.76 -7.64
N LEU A 5 4.00 -0.32 -8.66
CA LEU A 5 3.44 1.02 -8.76
C LEU A 5 1.93 0.93 -8.62
N LEU A 6 1.34 1.74 -7.73
CA LEU A 6 -0.10 1.80 -7.51
C LEU A 6 -0.57 3.26 -7.59
N ASP A 7 -1.61 3.50 -8.38
CA ASP A 7 -2.22 4.81 -8.57
C ASP A 7 -3.66 4.77 -8.04
N GLU A 8 -3.92 5.52 -6.98
CA GLU A 8 -5.19 5.57 -6.23
C GLU A 8 -5.79 4.19 -5.88
N PRO A 9 -5.00 3.22 -5.39
CA PRO A 9 -5.46 1.84 -5.21
C PRO A 9 -6.57 1.67 -4.17
N MET A 10 -6.80 2.66 -3.30
CA MET A 10 -7.83 2.62 -2.25
C MET A 10 -9.15 3.30 -2.65
N GLU A 11 -9.21 3.96 -3.82
CA GLU A 11 -10.40 4.69 -4.24
C GLU A 11 -11.61 3.77 -4.42
N GLY A 12 -12.75 4.15 -3.85
CA GLY A 12 -14.01 3.40 -3.97
C GLY A 12 -14.06 2.07 -3.22
N LEU A 13 -13.00 1.68 -2.52
CA LEU A 13 -12.95 0.43 -1.77
C LEU A 13 -13.63 0.53 -0.41
N ALA A 14 -14.31 -0.55 -0.02
CA ALA A 14 -14.83 -0.69 1.34
C ALA A 14 -13.67 -0.75 2.36
N PRO A 15 -13.85 -0.25 3.60
CA PRO A 15 -12.78 -0.18 4.59
C PRO A 15 -12.07 -1.52 4.87
N VAL A 16 -12.80 -2.63 4.85
CA VAL A 16 -12.23 -3.98 5.05
C VAL A 16 -11.27 -4.38 3.92
N ILE A 17 -11.57 -3.99 2.68
CA ILE A 17 -10.74 -4.30 1.51
C ILE A 17 -9.47 -3.47 1.55
N VAL A 18 -9.55 -2.21 1.98
CA VAL A 18 -8.36 -1.37 2.19
C VAL A 18 -7.40 -2.02 3.19
N GLN A 19 -7.90 -2.49 4.33
CA GLN A 19 -7.07 -3.17 5.34
C GLN A 19 -6.44 -4.47 4.83
N GLU A 20 -7.14 -5.22 3.98
CA GLU A 20 -6.61 -6.42 3.36
C GLU A 20 -5.50 -6.09 2.34
N LEU A 21 -5.74 -5.10 1.48
CA LEU A 21 -4.74 -4.63 0.53
C LEU A 21 -3.46 -4.16 1.24
N GLN A 22 -3.61 -3.44 2.36
CA GLN A 22 -2.48 -3.02 3.18
C GLN A 22 -1.65 -4.20 3.70
N ARG A 23 -2.31 -5.27 4.18
CA ARG A 23 -1.62 -6.50 4.62
C ARG A 23 -0.87 -7.19 3.48
N VAL A 24 -1.47 -7.27 2.30
CA VAL A 24 -0.83 -7.87 1.12
C VAL A 24 0.41 -7.08 0.73
N ILE A 25 0.30 -5.75 0.64
CA ILE A 25 1.42 -4.88 0.28
C ILE A 25 2.55 -4.97 1.32
N ALA A 26 2.20 -5.00 2.61
CA ALA A 26 3.18 -5.18 3.68
C ALA A 26 3.95 -6.51 3.56
N GLY A 27 3.24 -7.60 3.24
CA GLY A 27 3.87 -8.91 2.97
C GLY A 27 4.81 -8.87 1.77
N LEU A 28 4.41 -8.21 0.67
CA LEU A 28 5.27 -8.07 -0.52
C LEU A 28 6.57 -7.31 -0.21
N ILE A 29 6.50 -6.27 0.61
CA ILE A 29 7.67 -5.49 1.02
C ILE A 29 8.57 -6.32 1.95
N ALA A 30 7.99 -6.99 2.94
CA ALA A 30 8.74 -7.72 3.96
C ALA A 30 9.35 -9.03 3.43
N ASP A 31 8.56 -9.82 2.70
CA ASP A 31 8.92 -11.20 2.34
C ASP A 31 9.64 -11.27 0.99
N ALA A 32 9.24 -10.43 0.03
CA ALA A 32 9.78 -10.44 -1.32
C ALA A 32 10.82 -9.34 -1.59
N GLY A 33 11.09 -8.46 -0.61
CA GLY A 33 12.00 -7.33 -0.77
C GLY A 33 11.57 -6.35 -1.87
N MET A 34 10.27 -6.33 -2.20
CA MET A 34 9.70 -5.52 -3.26
C MET A 34 9.68 -4.05 -2.85
N ALA A 35 10.18 -3.15 -3.70
CA ALA A 35 9.91 -1.72 -3.54
C ALA A 35 8.48 -1.40 -3.99
N VAL A 36 7.76 -0.56 -3.25
CA VAL A 36 6.40 -0.15 -3.58
C VAL A 36 6.32 1.37 -3.62
N ILE A 37 5.79 1.92 -4.71
CA ILE A 37 5.44 3.33 -4.83
C ILE A 37 3.92 3.41 -4.94
N VAL A 38 3.32 4.21 -4.08
CA VAL A 38 1.88 4.44 -4.03
C VAL A 38 1.62 5.92 -4.22
N VAL A 39 0.69 6.24 -5.12
CA VAL A 39 0.11 7.57 -5.29
C VAL A 39 -1.29 7.55 -4.67
N GLU A 40 -1.54 8.44 -3.72
CA GLU A 40 -2.82 8.53 -3.00
C GLU A 40 -3.14 10.00 -2.72
N GLN A 41 -4.41 10.39 -2.91
CA GLN A 41 -4.89 11.71 -2.50
C GLN A 41 -5.05 11.80 -0.97
N HIS A 42 -5.31 10.66 -0.33
CA HIS A 42 -5.53 10.55 1.11
C HIS A 42 -4.25 10.12 1.83
N ALA A 43 -3.32 11.06 2.03
CA ALA A 43 -2.00 10.77 2.61
C ALA A 43 -2.03 9.97 3.93
N ARG A 44 -3.05 10.14 4.78
CA ARG A 44 -3.20 9.36 6.03
C ARG A 44 -3.27 7.85 5.79
N LEU A 45 -3.94 7.42 4.71
CA LEU A 45 -4.04 6.00 4.36
C LEU A 45 -2.69 5.43 3.94
N ALA A 46 -1.93 6.20 3.14
CA ALA A 46 -0.60 5.83 2.70
C ALA A 46 0.41 5.81 3.85
N LEU A 47 0.39 6.82 4.72
CA LEU A 47 1.30 6.92 5.88
C LEU A 47 1.16 5.73 6.83
N GLY A 48 -0.05 5.22 7.03
CA GLY A 48 -0.30 4.02 7.85
C GLY A 48 0.41 2.76 7.35
N MET A 49 0.87 2.76 6.10
CA MET A 49 1.60 1.65 5.48
C MET A 49 3.12 1.84 5.49
N THR A 50 3.60 3.03 5.84
CA THR A 50 5.03 3.37 5.81
C THR A 50 5.71 3.02 7.12
N ARG A 51 7.00 2.67 7.06
CA ARG A 51 7.80 2.32 8.24
C ARG A 51 8.36 3.55 8.97
N GLN A 52 8.49 4.67 8.27
CA GLN A 52 8.92 5.96 8.81
C GLN A 52 7.96 7.01 8.25
N ALA A 53 7.20 7.67 9.13
CA ALA A 53 6.24 8.72 8.81
C ALA A 53 6.67 10.03 9.47
#